data_AF-A0A9N9HSY1-F1
#
_entry.id   AF-A0A9N9HSY1-F1
#
_cell.length_a   1.000
_cell.length_b   1.000
_cell.length_c   1.000
_cell.angle_alpha   90.00
_cell.angle_beta   90.00
_cell.angle_gamma   90.00
#
_symmetry.space_group_name_H-M   'P 1'
#
loop_
_entity.id
_entity.type
_entity.pdbx_description
1 polymer ?
#
loop_
_entity_poly.entity_id
_entity_poly.type
_entity_poly.pdbx_seq_one_letter_code
_entity_poly.pdbx_strand_id
1 'polypeptide(L)'
;YHLILNDQDLGKIAFISDQNYPGNKYIIYFYEDASTLFANIISDFKYPQDPNKLTVNIFPLIPDLSDGYTAMFRNQPYLSTDLVGSLVISLNNTISTISVKALLHDGSEILAITKIKNDGNSIELPFSLAKIKSKLEAHEVKIFFYIEDMLAHLSYAKLYVLPVGPKTVKIDRLYGGILTSTNETIFPVGPYVDIGGWLEKGKERNIQTNLQTLKDQNFNIINPDPPYPNISFIHQMFQAADAIGGIYIQYSFRHDYTDIQKVINQADEPDGEKWTYSSSAVFEAYDVIKKMDPYHPISLTLNCKYSSAFYADATDILGI
;
A
#
# COMPACT_ATOMS: atom_id res chain seq x y z
N TYR A 1 -22.76 -20.59 -10.32
CA TYR A 1 -23.30 -19.75 -11.40
C TYR A 1 -22.13 -19.08 -12.08
N HIS A 2 -21.88 -19.37 -13.36
CA HIS A 2 -20.82 -18.73 -14.13
C HIS A 2 -21.29 -17.33 -14.51
N LEU A 3 -20.58 -16.28 -14.07
CA LEU A 3 -20.68 -14.95 -14.66
C LEU A 3 -19.36 -14.64 -15.36
N ILE A 4 -19.48 -14.42 -16.67
CA ILE A 4 -18.47 -13.78 -17.51
C ILE A 4 -18.70 -12.27 -17.35
N LEU A 5 -17.70 -11.50 -16.93
CA LEU A 5 -17.79 -10.05 -16.80
C LEU A 5 -17.00 -9.37 -17.92
N ASN A 6 -17.60 -8.34 -18.52
CA ASN A 6 -17.05 -7.54 -19.62
C ASN A 6 -16.18 -6.38 -19.09
N ASP A 7 -15.15 -6.03 -19.87
CA ASP A 7 -14.04 -5.09 -19.63
C ASP A 7 -14.38 -3.60 -19.36
N GLN A 8 -15.62 -3.21 -19.04
CA GLN A 8 -16.02 -1.80 -19.06
C GLN A 8 -16.21 -1.13 -17.68
N ASP A 9 -16.14 -1.84 -16.55
CA ASP A 9 -16.51 -1.27 -15.24
C ASP A 9 -15.51 -1.55 -14.09
N LEU A 10 -14.20 -1.33 -14.32
CA LEU A 10 -13.17 -1.53 -13.29
C LEU A 10 -12.70 -0.22 -12.63
N GLY A 11 -12.72 -0.19 -11.30
CA GLY A 11 -11.92 0.74 -10.49
C GLY A 11 -12.68 1.90 -9.83
N LYS A 12 -13.46 1.63 -8.79
CA LYS A 12 -13.94 2.69 -7.87
C LYS A 12 -13.63 2.32 -6.42
N ILE A 13 -12.81 3.14 -5.78
CA ILE A 13 -12.57 3.16 -4.33
C ILE A 13 -13.67 4.03 -3.72
N ALA A 14 -14.39 3.52 -2.71
CA ALA A 14 -15.38 4.30 -1.99
C ALA A 14 -14.96 4.47 -0.52
N PHE A 15 -15.13 5.69 -0.01
CA PHE A 15 -14.86 6.06 1.36
C PHE A 15 -16.18 6.16 2.12
N ILE A 16 -16.32 5.40 3.21
CA ILE A 16 -17.46 5.53 4.12
C ILE A 16 -17.03 6.36 5.32
N SER A 17 -17.75 7.44 5.59
CA SER A 17 -17.62 8.23 6.83
C SER A 17 -18.86 8.04 7.70
N ASP A 18 -18.66 7.70 8.97
CA ASP A 18 -19.72 7.66 9.97
C ASP A 18 -19.93 9.08 10.54
N GLN A 19 -21.15 9.61 10.42
CA GLN A 19 -21.46 10.96 10.94
C GLN A 19 -21.39 11.05 12.47
N ASN A 20 -21.40 9.92 13.18
CA ASN A 20 -21.23 9.88 14.64
C ASN A 20 -19.75 9.85 15.06
N TYR A 21 -18.83 9.56 14.13
CA TYR A 21 -17.38 9.49 14.37
C TYR A 21 -16.62 10.16 13.21
N PRO A 22 -16.67 11.50 13.12
CA PRO A 22 -16.18 12.26 11.96
C PRO A 22 -14.67 12.17 11.71
N GLY A 23 -13.90 11.53 12.60
CA GLY A 23 -12.45 11.30 12.44
C GLY A 23 -12.08 9.99 11.73
N ASN A 24 -13.00 9.04 11.55
CA ASN A 24 -12.68 7.74 10.97
C ASN A 24 -13.16 7.64 9.51
N LYS A 25 -12.20 7.62 8.57
CA LYS A 25 -12.45 7.33 7.16
C LYS A 25 -11.92 5.92 6.86
N TYR A 26 -12.80 5.04 6.36
CA TYR A 26 -12.44 3.67 6.00
C TYR A 26 -12.21 3.56 4.48
N ILE A 27 -11.23 2.76 4.08
CA ILE A 27 -11.00 2.34 2.69
C ILE A 27 -11.64 0.96 2.54
N ILE A 28 -12.55 0.81 1.57
CA ILE A 28 -13.14 -0.49 1.21
C ILE A 28 -12.98 -0.68 -0.29
N TYR A 29 -12.43 -1.83 -0.69
CA TYR A 29 -12.31 -2.25 -2.08
C TYR A 29 -13.56 -3.04 -2.48
N PHE A 30 -14.16 -2.70 -3.63
CA PHE A 30 -15.33 -3.40 -4.16
C PHE A 30 -15.02 -4.02 -5.52
N TYR A 31 -15.55 -5.23 -5.75
CA TYR A 31 -15.30 -6.04 -6.94
C TYR A 31 -16.47 -6.04 -7.96
N GLU A 32 -17.56 -5.32 -7.69
CA GLU A 32 -18.72 -5.16 -8.59
C GLU A 32 -19.31 -3.74 -8.51
N ASP A 33 -20.18 -3.38 -9.47
CA ASP A 33 -20.93 -2.12 -9.50
C ASP A 33 -21.50 -1.80 -8.11
N ALA A 34 -20.99 -0.72 -7.52
CA ALA A 34 -21.14 -0.38 -6.10
C ALA A 34 -22.61 -0.25 -5.67
N SER A 35 -23.55 -0.12 -6.60
CA SER A 35 -24.99 -0.01 -6.35
C SER A 35 -25.62 -1.30 -5.77
N THR A 36 -25.23 -2.48 -6.28
CA THR A 36 -25.90 -3.76 -5.94
C THR A 36 -25.39 -4.36 -4.63
N LEU A 37 -24.10 -4.21 -4.33
CA LEU A 37 -23.52 -4.67 -3.07
C LEU A 37 -23.88 -3.74 -1.89
N PHE A 38 -24.00 -2.43 -2.13
CA PHE A 38 -24.47 -1.49 -1.09
C PHE A 38 -25.90 -1.81 -0.63
N ALA A 39 -26.80 -2.23 -1.52
CA ALA A 39 -28.16 -2.63 -1.13
C ALA A 39 -28.18 -3.81 -0.15
N ASN A 40 -27.27 -4.78 -0.34
CA ASN A 40 -27.15 -5.95 0.53
C ASN A 40 -26.46 -5.61 1.87
N ILE A 41 -25.39 -4.81 1.86
CA ILE A 41 -24.73 -4.34 3.08
C ILE A 41 -25.67 -3.44 3.91
N ILE A 42 -26.46 -2.56 3.26
CA ILE A 42 -27.48 -1.74 3.93
C ILE A 42 -28.59 -2.60 4.54
N SER A 43 -28.96 -3.73 3.93
CA SER A 43 -29.98 -4.63 4.49
C SER A 43 -29.56 -5.29 5.81
N ASP A 44 -28.24 -5.44 6.03
CA ASP A 44 -27.66 -5.96 7.28
C ASP A 44 -27.41 -4.86 8.34
N PHE A 45 -27.40 -3.58 7.95
CA PHE A 45 -27.40 -2.45 8.89
C PHE A 45 -28.83 -2.11 9.32
N LYS A 46 -29.17 -2.40 10.58
CA LYS A 46 -30.49 -2.11 11.18
C LYS A 46 -30.78 -0.60 11.41
N TYR A 47 -30.54 0.29 10.45
CA TYR A 47 -31.02 1.67 10.51
C TYR A 47 -31.36 2.21 9.10
N PRO A 48 -32.52 2.85 8.90
CA PRO A 48 -32.95 3.27 7.58
C PRO A 48 -32.23 4.56 7.20
N GLN A 49 -31.45 4.55 6.12
CA GLN A 49 -31.01 5.76 5.44
C GLN A 49 -31.40 5.70 3.97
N ASP A 50 -31.94 6.81 3.49
CA ASP A 50 -32.45 7.03 2.14
C ASP A 50 -31.31 6.87 1.09
N PRO A 51 -31.39 5.87 0.18
CA PRO A 51 -30.33 5.57 -0.78
C PRO A 51 -30.04 6.70 -1.78
N ASN A 52 -30.89 7.73 -1.87
CA ASN A 52 -30.69 8.86 -2.78
C ASN A 52 -29.73 9.96 -2.27
N LYS A 53 -29.10 9.77 -1.09
CA LYS A 53 -28.18 10.76 -0.48
C LYS A 53 -26.70 10.36 -0.50
N LEU A 54 -26.31 9.30 -1.20
CA LEU A 54 -24.92 8.82 -1.24
C LEU A 54 -24.22 9.28 -2.53
N THR A 55 -23.18 10.11 -2.38
CA THR A 55 -22.25 10.50 -3.44
C THR A 55 -20.93 9.72 -3.30
N VAL A 56 -20.48 9.07 -4.39
CA VAL A 56 -19.16 8.41 -4.45
C VAL A 56 -18.13 9.45 -4.86
N ASN A 57 -17.20 9.77 -3.96
CA ASN A 57 -16.07 10.64 -4.22
C ASN A 57 -14.77 9.83 -4.14
N ILE A 58 -13.94 9.92 -5.18
CA ILE A 58 -12.58 9.33 -5.20
C ILE A 58 -11.67 10.34 -4.50
N PHE A 59 -11.15 10.00 -3.32
CA PHE A 59 -10.18 10.83 -2.61
C PHE A 59 -8.76 10.25 -2.75
N PRO A 60 -7.72 11.09 -2.92
CA PRO A 60 -6.34 10.65 -2.72
C PRO A 60 -6.18 10.09 -1.29
N LEU A 61 -5.22 9.18 -1.08
CA LEU A 61 -4.90 8.68 0.26
C LEU A 61 -4.42 9.84 1.14
N ILE A 62 -5.26 10.29 2.07
CA ILE A 62 -4.89 11.35 3.00
C ILE A 62 -4.61 10.73 4.36
N PRO A 63 -3.36 10.74 4.87
CA PRO A 63 -3.04 10.32 6.23
C PRO A 63 -3.84 11.14 7.25
N ASP A 64 -3.90 10.66 8.49
CA ASP A 64 -4.56 11.40 9.58
C ASP A 64 -4.03 12.84 9.66
N LEU A 65 -4.92 13.81 9.45
CA LEU A 65 -4.65 15.23 9.31
C LEU A 65 -4.94 15.95 10.63
N SER A 66 -4.56 15.38 11.77
CA SER A 66 -4.79 16.01 13.08
C SER A 66 -4.31 17.47 13.12
N ASP A 67 -3.21 17.78 12.41
CA ASP A 67 -2.68 19.13 12.25
C ASP A 67 -2.97 19.77 10.87
N GLY A 68 -3.61 19.05 9.95
CA GLY A 68 -4.01 19.56 8.63
C GLY A 68 -2.92 19.60 7.55
N TYR A 69 -1.73 19.03 7.80
CA TYR A 69 -0.61 18.94 6.86
C TYR A 69 -0.09 17.52 6.74
N THR A 70 0.01 16.99 5.52
CA THR A 70 0.68 15.71 5.26
C THR A 70 1.63 15.84 4.08
N ALA A 71 2.76 15.13 4.16
CA ALA A 71 3.70 15.01 3.07
C ALA A 71 4.23 13.59 2.97
N MET A 72 4.18 13.03 1.77
CA MET A 72 4.66 11.68 1.50
C MET A 72 5.30 11.62 0.11
N PHE A 73 6.34 10.81 -0.04
CA PHE A 73 6.90 10.58 -1.36
C PHE A 73 6.04 9.56 -2.11
N ARG A 74 5.69 9.87 -3.36
CA ARG A 74 4.73 9.09 -4.16
C ARG A 74 5.23 7.68 -4.41
N ASN A 75 6.09 7.50 -5.40
CA ASN A 75 6.52 6.23 -5.99
C ASN A 75 7.77 5.64 -5.31
N GLN A 76 7.72 5.42 -3.99
CA GLN A 76 8.84 4.83 -3.27
C GLN A 76 8.83 3.29 -3.31
N PRO A 77 10.01 2.65 -3.29
CA PRO A 77 11.34 3.26 -3.27
C PRO A 77 11.78 3.80 -4.65
N TYR A 78 12.62 4.84 -4.64
CA TYR A 78 13.31 5.30 -5.85
C TYR A 78 14.60 4.49 -6.05
N LEU A 79 15.00 4.32 -7.30
CA LEU A 79 16.27 3.69 -7.67
C LEU A 79 17.32 4.74 -8.01
N SER A 80 18.60 4.39 -7.93
CA SER A 80 19.71 5.28 -8.29
C SER A 80 19.75 5.67 -9.77
N THR A 81 18.92 5.03 -10.59
CA THR A 81 18.68 5.37 -12.00
C THR A 81 17.52 6.34 -12.18
N ASP A 82 16.67 6.53 -11.18
CA ASP A 82 15.59 7.50 -11.23
C ASP A 82 16.17 8.92 -11.12
N LEU A 83 15.75 9.82 -12.02
CA LEU A 83 16.24 11.20 -12.06
C LEU A 83 15.33 12.17 -11.29
N VAL A 84 14.06 11.82 -11.17
CA VAL A 84 13.01 12.67 -10.60
C VAL A 84 12.22 11.89 -9.56
N GLY A 85 12.17 12.44 -8.36
CA GLY A 85 11.29 12.03 -7.28
C GLY A 85 10.08 12.96 -7.20
N SER A 86 9.13 12.61 -6.33
CA SER A 86 7.90 13.36 -6.19
C SER A 86 7.41 13.37 -4.75
N LEU A 87 7.15 14.58 -4.23
CA LEU A 87 6.58 14.80 -2.91
C LEU A 87 5.10 15.19 -3.05
N VAL A 88 4.23 14.35 -2.52
CA VAL A 88 2.78 14.58 -2.46
C VAL A 88 2.46 15.31 -1.18
N ILE A 89 1.82 16.46 -1.30
CA ILE A 89 1.39 17.31 -0.20
C ILE A 89 -0.13 17.28 -0.14
N SER A 90 -0.71 17.02 1.02
CA SER A 90 -2.15 17.17 1.24
C SER A 90 -2.37 18.16 2.39
N LEU A 91 -3.32 19.07 2.18
CA LEU A 91 -3.65 20.14 3.10
C LEU A 91 -5.15 20.11 3.36
N ASN A 92 -5.53 20.20 4.63
CA ASN A 92 -6.93 20.33 5.03
C ASN A 92 -7.21 21.65 5.77
N ASN A 93 -6.35 22.64 5.53
CA ASN A 93 -6.52 23.99 6.04
C ASN A 93 -7.27 24.86 5.01
N THR A 94 -7.88 25.96 5.46
CA THR A 94 -8.53 26.96 4.60
C THR A 94 -7.53 27.94 3.97
N ILE A 95 -6.24 27.73 4.18
CA ILE A 95 -5.18 28.65 3.75
C ILE A 95 -4.97 28.46 2.26
N SER A 96 -5.16 29.54 1.49
CA SER A 96 -5.14 29.49 0.03
C SER A 96 -3.75 29.29 -0.57
N THR A 97 -2.69 29.62 0.17
CA THR A 97 -1.31 29.53 -0.33
C THR A 97 -0.33 29.27 0.80
N ILE A 98 0.53 28.28 0.61
CA ILE A 98 1.61 27.95 1.55
C ILE A 98 2.91 27.77 0.78
N SER A 99 4.05 27.80 1.47
CA SER A 99 5.35 27.43 0.88
C SER A 99 5.87 26.16 1.54
N VAL A 100 6.41 25.25 0.73
CA VAL A 100 6.97 23.97 1.20
C VAL A 100 8.46 23.91 0.90
N LYS A 101 9.25 23.41 1.84
CA LYS A 101 10.68 23.15 1.68
C LYS A 101 11.00 21.76 2.24
N ALA A 102 11.89 21.00 1.60
CA ALA A 102 12.33 19.71 2.11
C ALA A 102 13.86 19.61 2.14
N LEU A 103 14.39 19.16 3.28
CA LEU A 103 15.81 18.99 3.54
C LEU A 103 16.11 17.57 4.01
N LEU A 104 17.21 16.99 3.55
CA LEU A 104 17.81 15.82 4.19
C LEU A 104 18.28 16.19 5.60
N HIS A 105 18.44 15.19 6.46
CA HIS A 105 18.92 15.38 7.83
C HIS A 105 20.28 16.09 7.92
N ASP A 106 21.16 15.90 6.93
CA ASP A 106 22.45 16.59 6.83
C ASP A 106 22.36 18.05 6.35
N GLY A 107 21.15 18.54 6.07
CA GLY A 107 20.88 19.90 5.61
C GLY A 107 20.86 20.05 4.09
N SER A 108 21.15 18.99 3.32
CA SER A 108 21.09 19.02 1.86
C SER A 108 19.66 19.28 1.38
N GLU A 109 19.51 20.22 0.45
CA GLU A 109 18.19 20.59 -0.08
C GLU A 109 17.68 19.56 -1.09
N ILE A 110 16.47 19.06 -0.83
CA ILE A 110 15.73 18.16 -1.73
C ILE A 110 14.74 18.98 -2.56
N LEU A 111 14.01 19.87 -1.89
CA LEU A 111 13.02 20.76 -2.48
C LEU A 111 13.27 22.17 -1.97
N ALA A 112 13.65 23.07 -2.88
CA ALA A 112 13.73 24.49 -2.61
C ALA A 112 12.37 25.03 -2.16
N ILE A 113 12.35 26.17 -1.46
CA ILE A 113 11.11 26.78 -1.02
C ILE A 113 10.17 27.00 -2.21
N THR A 114 9.05 26.28 -2.21
CA THR A 114 8.12 26.20 -3.34
C THR A 114 6.75 26.65 -2.86
N LYS A 115 6.25 27.73 -3.44
CA LYS A 115 4.93 28.28 -3.13
C LYS A 115 3.86 27.48 -3.88
N ILE A 116 2.90 26.94 -3.15
CA ILE A 116 1.81 26.12 -3.69
C ILE A 116 0.47 26.72 -3.30
N LYS A 117 -0.48 26.64 -4.23
CA LYS A 117 -1.87 27.05 -3.99
C LYS A 117 -2.64 25.85 -3.48
N ASN A 118 -3.30 25.99 -2.33
CA ASN A 118 -4.20 24.96 -1.82
C ASN A 118 -5.54 25.07 -2.58
N ASP A 119 -5.86 24.07 -3.38
CA ASP A 119 -7.12 23.97 -4.12
C ASP A 119 -8.04 22.86 -3.56
N GLY A 120 -7.71 22.29 -2.40
CA GLY A 120 -8.45 21.22 -1.76
C GLY A 120 -8.03 19.81 -2.20
N ASN A 121 -7.07 19.67 -3.12
CA ASN A 121 -6.53 18.38 -3.55
C ASN A 121 -5.11 18.13 -3.03
N SER A 122 -4.64 16.90 -3.22
CA SER A 122 -3.21 16.59 -3.03
C SER A 122 -2.39 17.18 -4.18
N ILE A 123 -1.32 17.88 -3.86
CA ILE A 123 -0.42 18.58 -4.79
C ILE A 123 0.85 17.77 -4.94
N GLU A 124 1.27 17.53 -6.18
CA GLU A 124 2.48 16.78 -6.49
C GLU A 124 3.64 17.74 -6.82
N LEU A 125 4.74 17.64 -6.07
CA LEU A 125 5.93 18.47 -6.26
C LEU A 125 7.12 17.62 -6.71
N PRO A 126 7.55 17.73 -7.99
CA PRO A 126 8.71 16.99 -8.47
C PRO A 126 10.00 17.58 -7.90
N PHE A 127 10.99 16.72 -7.65
CA PHE A 127 12.34 17.13 -7.24
C PHE A 127 13.41 16.26 -7.89
N SER A 128 14.64 16.77 -7.95
CA SER A 128 15.75 16.03 -8.54
C SER A 128 16.35 15.04 -7.56
N LEU A 129 16.53 13.80 -8.00
CA LEU A 129 17.24 12.75 -7.25
C LEU A 129 18.75 12.76 -7.52
N ALA A 130 19.24 13.56 -8.48
CA ALA A 130 20.60 13.48 -9.01
C ALA A 130 21.72 13.71 -7.97
N LYS A 131 21.41 14.42 -6.87
CA LYS A 131 22.38 14.70 -5.79
C LYS A 131 22.16 13.85 -4.53
N ILE A 132 21.15 12.98 -4.53
CA ILE A 132 20.84 12.14 -3.38
C ILE A 132 21.57 10.82 -3.54
N LYS A 133 22.53 10.56 -2.65
CA LYS A 133 23.30 9.32 -2.67
C LYS A 133 22.37 8.13 -2.40
N SER A 134 22.46 7.09 -3.24
CA SER A 134 21.73 5.86 -2.98
C SER A 134 22.33 5.07 -1.81
N LYS A 135 21.47 4.46 -1.00
CA LYS A 135 21.83 3.56 0.13
C LYS A 135 20.62 2.68 0.48
N LEU A 136 20.88 1.58 1.19
CA LEU A 136 19.81 0.64 1.59
C LEU A 136 18.92 1.18 2.72
N GLU A 137 19.48 2.04 3.56
CA GLU A 137 18.72 2.72 4.62
C GLU A 137 17.97 3.94 4.06
N ALA A 138 16.82 4.26 4.65
CA ALA A 138 16.12 5.50 4.31
C ALA A 138 16.97 6.74 4.63
N HIS A 139 16.73 7.80 3.86
CA HIS A 139 17.12 9.15 4.21
C HIS A 139 16.03 9.77 5.08
N GLU A 140 16.42 10.33 6.21
CA GLU A 140 15.53 11.13 7.04
C GLU A 140 15.36 12.52 6.42
N VAL A 141 14.10 12.91 6.17
CA VAL A 141 13.74 14.17 5.52
C VAL A 141 12.92 15.04 6.47
N LYS A 142 13.32 16.29 6.61
CA LYS A 142 12.56 17.34 7.30
C LYS A 142 11.79 18.16 6.27
N ILE A 143 10.49 18.29 6.47
CA ILE A 143 9.58 18.98 5.55
C ILE A 143 8.95 20.16 6.29
N PHE A 144 9.23 21.35 5.79
CA PHE A 144 8.82 22.61 6.40
C PHE A 144 7.67 23.21 5.60
N PHE A 145 6.64 23.62 6.30
CA PHE A 145 5.49 24.32 5.74
C PHE A 145 5.48 25.75 6.30
N TYR A 146 5.38 26.73 5.42
CA TYR A 146 5.38 28.15 5.76
C TYR A 146 4.07 28.83 5.34
N ILE A 147 3.59 29.73 6.18
CA ILE A 147 2.50 30.67 5.90
C ILE A 147 3.07 32.08 6.10
N GLU A 148 2.97 32.93 5.09
CA GLU A 148 3.49 34.32 5.17
C GLU A 148 4.94 34.38 5.70
N ASP A 149 5.78 33.46 5.21
CA ASP A 149 7.19 33.28 5.58
C ASP A 149 7.46 32.86 7.04
N MET A 150 6.42 32.60 7.83
CA MET A 150 6.52 32.01 9.17
C MET A 150 6.37 30.49 9.09
N LEU A 151 7.20 29.76 9.86
CA LEU A 151 7.08 28.31 9.96
C LEU A 151 5.75 27.95 10.61
N ALA A 152 4.88 27.27 9.87
CA ALA A 152 3.55 26.86 10.30
C ALA A 152 3.54 25.42 10.80
N HIS A 153 4.26 24.52 10.13
CA HIS A 153 4.32 23.10 10.50
C HIS A 153 5.66 22.48 10.07
N LEU A 154 6.08 21.46 10.82
CA LEU A 154 7.27 20.66 10.53
C LEU A 154 6.86 19.19 10.56
N SER A 155 7.10 18.50 9.45
CA SER A 155 6.86 17.07 9.30
C SER A 155 8.14 16.33 8.98
N TYR A 156 8.11 15.01 9.15
CA TYR A 156 9.23 14.11 8.92
C TYR A 156 8.79 12.98 7.99
N ALA A 157 9.67 12.60 7.08
CA ALA A 157 9.42 11.50 6.16
C ALA A 157 10.69 10.70 5.89
N LYS A 158 10.52 9.41 5.58
CA LYS A 158 11.58 8.53 5.10
C LYS A 158 11.62 8.54 3.57
N LEU A 159 12.78 8.84 3.00
CA LEU A 159 13.04 8.78 1.56
C LEU A 159 14.01 7.64 1.23
N TYR A 160 13.52 6.60 0.56
CA TYR A 160 14.29 5.48 0.05
C TYR A 160 14.78 5.80 -1.36
N VAL A 161 16.10 6.02 -1.49
CA VAL A 161 16.82 6.06 -2.77
C VAL A 161 17.80 4.90 -2.75
N LEU A 162 17.42 3.79 -3.38
CA LEU A 162 18.15 2.52 -3.33
C LEU A 162 19.12 2.41 -4.51
N PRO A 163 20.26 1.71 -4.36
CA PRO A 163 21.05 1.29 -5.52
C PRO A 163 20.19 0.46 -6.48
N VAL A 164 20.54 0.43 -7.78
CA VAL A 164 19.94 -0.55 -8.70
C VAL A 164 20.00 -1.92 -8.07
N GLY A 165 18.85 -2.55 -7.90
CA GLY A 165 18.69 -3.79 -7.17
C GLY A 165 17.81 -4.79 -7.91
N PRO A 166 17.26 -5.78 -7.20
CA PRO A 166 16.36 -6.78 -7.78
C PRO A 166 15.05 -6.13 -8.29
N LYS A 167 14.10 -6.96 -8.74
CA LYS A 167 12.79 -6.53 -9.25
C LYS A 167 12.07 -5.65 -8.24
N THR A 168 12.19 -4.34 -8.37
CA THR A 168 11.71 -3.39 -7.37
C THR A 168 10.23 -3.13 -7.56
N VAL A 169 9.51 -3.04 -6.44
CA VAL A 169 8.08 -2.70 -6.42
C VAL A 169 7.89 -1.37 -5.71
N LYS A 170 7.28 -0.41 -6.41
CA LYS A 170 7.00 0.94 -5.96
C LYS A 170 5.54 1.05 -5.55
N ILE A 171 5.25 1.76 -4.47
CA ILE A 171 3.88 2.14 -4.10
C ILE A 171 3.59 3.51 -4.66
N ASP A 172 2.47 3.70 -5.33
CA ASP A 172 1.95 5.03 -5.69
C ASP A 172 1.05 5.53 -4.56
N ARG A 173 1.60 6.35 -3.66
CA ARG A 173 0.83 6.87 -2.52
C ARG A 173 -0.19 7.97 -2.88
N LEU A 174 -0.19 8.46 -4.12
CA LEU A 174 -1.19 9.45 -4.55
C LEU A 174 -2.51 8.75 -4.91
N TYR A 175 -2.43 7.65 -5.67
CA TYR A 175 -3.59 6.93 -6.18
C TYR A 175 -3.81 5.56 -5.54
N GLY A 176 -2.94 5.13 -4.61
CA GLY A 176 -3.04 3.83 -3.92
C GLY A 176 -2.66 2.64 -4.82
N GLY A 177 -1.87 2.86 -5.87
CA GLY A 177 -1.43 1.82 -6.80
C GLY A 177 -0.12 1.16 -6.39
N ILE A 178 0.20 0.05 -7.04
CA ILE A 178 1.50 -0.62 -6.93
C ILE A 178 2.07 -0.77 -8.33
N LEU A 179 3.37 -0.50 -8.49
CA LEU A 179 4.06 -0.46 -9.77
C LEU A 179 5.36 -1.26 -9.69
N THR A 180 5.76 -1.90 -10.78
CA THR A 180 7.15 -2.36 -10.91
C THR A 180 8.10 -1.20 -11.19
N SER A 181 9.42 -1.43 -11.13
CA SER A 181 10.42 -0.46 -11.58
C SER A 181 10.27 -0.04 -13.05
N THR A 182 9.63 -0.87 -13.88
CA THR A 182 9.31 -0.59 -15.29
C THR A 182 7.96 0.09 -15.47
N ASN A 183 7.31 0.50 -14.37
CA ASN A 183 5.98 1.12 -14.32
C ASN A 183 4.84 0.20 -14.80
N GLU A 184 4.99 -1.11 -14.67
CA GLU A 184 3.87 -2.04 -14.87
C GLU A 184 3.00 -2.06 -13.61
N THR A 185 1.69 -1.90 -13.79
CA THR A 185 0.76 -1.93 -12.66
C THR A 185 0.61 -3.34 -12.09
N ILE A 186 0.72 -3.42 -10.77
CA ILE A 186 0.35 -4.58 -9.96
C ILE A 186 -0.98 -4.24 -9.29
N PHE A 187 -2.01 -5.05 -9.50
CA PHE A 187 -3.26 -4.82 -8.81
C PHE A 187 -3.08 -5.31 -7.36
N PRO A 188 -3.41 -4.51 -6.34
CA PRO A 188 -3.14 -4.88 -4.94
C PRO A 188 -4.11 -5.93 -4.38
N VAL A 189 -4.93 -6.55 -5.23
CA VAL A 189 -5.95 -7.54 -4.85
C VAL A 189 -5.81 -8.75 -5.77
N GLY A 190 -5.51 -9.90 -5.18
CA GLY A 190 -5.37 -11.17 -5.90
C GLY A 190 -6.09 -12.30 -5.18
N PRO A 191 -6.34 -13.42 -5.87
CA PRO A 191 -6.90 -14.58 -5.24
C PRO A 191 -5.93 -15.15 -4.19
N TYR A 192 -6.49 -15.59 -3.07
CA TYR A 192 -5.83 -16.53 -2.20
C TYR A 192 -5.73 -17.88 -2.92
N VAL A 193 -4.52 -18.41 -3.08
CA VAL A 193 -4.31 -19.69 -3.76
C VAL A 193 -3.81 -20.75 -2.79
N ASP A 194 -4.56 -21.83 -2.68
CA ASP A 194 -4.18 -23.00 -1.87
C ASP A 194 -2.93 -23.67 -2.48
N ILE A 195 -1.83 -23.62 -1.71
CA ILE A 195 -0.55 -24.22 -2.10
C ILE A 195 -0.65 -25.74 -2.21
N GLY A 196 -1.19 -26.40 -1.19
CA GLY A 196 -1.17 -27.87 -1.05
C GLY A 196 -2.23 -28.60 -1.89
N GLY A 197 -3.24 -27.87 -2.36
CA GLY A 197 -4.26 -28.37 -3.28
C GLY A 197 -4.10 -27.80 -4.68
N TRP A 198 -4.63 -26.59 -4.89
CA TRP A 198 -4.80 -26.05 -6.24
C TRP A 198 -3.46 -25.81 -6.97
N LEU A 199 -2.48 -25.19 -6.31
CA LEU A 199 -1.21 -24.82 -6.95
C LEU A 199 -0.30 -26.04 -7.20
N GLU A 200 -0.22 -26.97 -6.23
CA GLU A 200 0.64 -28.17 -6.29
C GLU A 200 0.00 -29.39 -6.99
N LYS A 201 -1.27 -29.73 -6.70
CA LYS A 201 -1.84 -31.08 -6.92
C LYS A 201 -2.90 -31.18 -8.02
N GLY A 202 -2.83 -30.35 -9.05
CA GLY A 202 -3.68 -30.53 -10.23
C GLY A 202 -3.30 -31.81 -11.00
N LYS A 203 -4.20 -32.80 -11.10
CA LYS A 203 -3.98 -34.04 -11.87
C LYS A 203 -3.59 -33.82 -13.35
N GLU A 204 -3.81 -32.61 -13.87
CA GLU A 204 -3.46 -32.15 -15.21
C GLU A 204 -2.72 -30.79 -15.21
N ARG A 205 -2.38 -30.24 -14.04
CA ARG A 205 -1.84 -28.87 -13.89
C ARG A 205 -0.72 -28.82 -12.86
N ASN A 206 0.42 -28.27 -13.25
CA ASN A 206 1.51 -27.92 -12.36
C ASN A 206 1.47 -26.42 -12.02
N ILE A 207 2.38 -25.95 -11.17
CA ILE A 207 2.53 -24.54 -10.76
C ILE A 207 2.43 -23.61 -11.98
N GLN A 208 3.18 -23.88 -13.04
CA GLN A 208 3.21 -23.04 -14.24
C GLN A 208 1.86 -23.00 -14.97
N THR A 209 1.22 -24.15 -15.21
CA THR A 209 -0.09 -24.19 -15.88
C THR A 209 -1.17 -23.49 -15.05
N ASN A 210 -1.11 -23.60 -13.73
CA ASN A 210 -2.03 -22.92 -12.82
C ASN A 210 -1.83 -21.41 -12.81
N LEU A 211 -0.59 -20.93 -12.67
CA LEU A 211 -0.29 -19.49 -12.78
C LEU A 211 -0.69 -18.93 -14.15
N GLN A 212 -0.45 -19.68 -15.23
CA GLN A 212 -0.88 -19.28 -16.58
C GLN A 212 -2.40 -19.15 -16.66
N THR A 213 -3.15 -20.07 -16.03
CA THR A 213 -4.62 -19.99 -15.98
C THR A 213 -5.09 -18.68 -15.35
N LEU A 214 -4.48 -18.26 -14.23
CA LEU A 214 -4.83 -16.99 -13.59
C LEU A 214 -4.45 -15.78 -14.45
N LYS A 215 -3.30 -15.86 -15.12
CA LYS A 215 -2.86 -14.83 -16.05
C LYS A 215 -3.82 -14.68 -17.23
N ASP A 216 -4.29 -15.79 -17.80
CA ASP A 216 -5.28 -15.84 -18.88
C ASP A 216 -6.65 -15.32 -18.44
N GLN A 217 -6.91 -15.31 -17.12
CA GLN A 217 -8.08 -14.69 -16.48
C GLN A 217 -7.86 -13.23 -16.09
N ASN A 218 -6.77 -12.60 -16.56
CA ASN A 218 -6.38 -11.22 -16.29
C ASN A 218 -6.00 -10.92 -14.83
N PHE A 219 -5.78 -11.93 -13.99
CA PHE A 219 -5.11 -11.70 -12.72
C PHE A 219 -3.62 -11.40 -12.98
N ASN A 220 -3.10 -10.40 -12.30
CA ASN A 220 -1.68 -10.06 -12.33
C ASN A 220 -1.00 -10.24 -10.97
N ILE A 221 -1.70 -10.70 -9.93
CA ILE A 221 -1.10 -11.02 -8.63
C ILE A 221 -1.80 -12.23 -8.01
N ILE A 222 -1.10 -12.98 -7.16
CA ILE A 222 -1.67 -14.01 -6.29
C ILE A 222 -1.17 -13.83 -4.85
N ASN A 223 -1.96 -14.32 -3.90
CA ASN A 223 -1.56 -14.45 -2.49
C ASN A 223 -1.54 -15.96 -2.14
N PRO A 224 -0.39 -16.64 -2.24
CA PRO A 224 -0.32 -18.06 -1.95
C PRO A 224 -0.48 -18.33 -0.45
N ASP A 225 -1.46 -19.15 -0.11
CA ASP A 225 -1.81 -19.49 1.26
C ASP A 225 -0.89 -20.62 1.78
N PRO A 226 0.03 -20.34 2.73
CA PRO A 226 0.95 -21.33 3.28
C PRO A 226 0.21 -22.43 4.09
N PRO A 227 0.85 -23.56 4.42
CA PRO A 227 2.30 -23.80 4.43
C PRO A 227 2.92 -24.11 3.06
N TYR A 228 4.15 -23.62 2.86
CA TYR A 228 4.98 -24.02 1.73
C TYR A 228 5.67 -25.36 2.00
N PRO A 229 5.66 -26.33 1.06
CA PRO A 229 6.25 -27.65 1.30
C PRO A 229 7.75 -27.63 1.59
N ASN A 230 8.50 -26.74 0.92
CA ASN A 230 9.95 -26.53 1.08
C ASN A 230 10.43 -25.31 0.25
N ILE A 231 11.69 -24.91 0.42
CA ILE A 231 12.31 -23.81 -0.33
C ILE A 231 12.35 -24.06 -1.84
N SER A 232 12.52 -25.31 -2.29
CA SER A 232 12.52 -25.64 -3.72
C SER A 232 11.17 -25.33 -4.37
N PHE A 233 10.06 -25.58 -3.67
CA PHE A 233 8.72 -25.21 -4.14
C PHE A 233 8.59 -23.69 -4.31
N ILE A 234 9.03 -22.90 -3.33
CA ILE A 234 9.01 -21.43 -3.40
C ILE A 234 9.80 -20.94 -4.63
N HIS A 235 11.01 -21.49 -4.84
CA HIS A 235 11.82 -21.13 -6.01
C HIS A 235 11.14 -21.53 -7.33
N GLN A 236 10.52 -22.71 -7.41
CA GLN A 236 9.78 -23.13 -8.60
C GLN A 236 8.58 -22.20 -8.88
N MET A 237 7.88 -21.75 -7.83
CA MET A 237 6.79 -20.80 -7.94
C MET A 237 7.25 -19.44 -8.48
N PHE A 238 8.33 -18.88 -7.94
CA PHE A 238 8.91 -17.63 -8.44
C PHE A 238 9.42 -17.77 -9.88
N GLN A 239 10.11 -18.87 -10.21
CA GLN A 239 10.58 -19.14 -11.56
C GLN A 239 9.43 -19.28 -12.56
N ALA A 240 8.33 -19.92 -12.17
CA ALA A 240 7.14 -20.05 -13.01
C ALA A 240 6.48 -18.69 -13.26
N ALA A 241 6.30 -17.86 -12.22
CA ALA A 241 5.77 -16.51 -12.36
C ALA A 241 6.65 -15.64 -13.27
N ASP A 242 7.97 -15.75 -13.09
CA ASP A 242 8.97 -15.06 -13.92
C ASP A 242 8.95 -15.50 -15.38
N ALA A 243 8.83 -16.81 -15.63
CA ALA A 243 8.79 -17.37 -16.97
C ALA A 243 7.49 -17.01 -17.73
N ILE A 244 6.37 -16.89 -17.00
CA ILE A 244 5.09 -16.46 -17.55
C ILE A 244 5.10 -14.95 -17.83
N GLY A 245 5.62 -14.17 -16.88
CA GLY A 245 5.62 -12.71 -16.93
C GLY A 245 4.24 -12.10 -16.63
N GLY A 246 4.24 -10.94 -15.98
CA GLY A 246 3.01 -10.19 -15.70
C GLY A 246 2.05 -10.87 -14.71
N ILE A 247 2.54 -11.81 -13.90
CA ILE A 247 1.87 -12.33 -12.70
C ILE A 247 2.85 -12.21 -11.52
N TYR A 248 2.41 -11.55 -10.45
CA TYR A 248 3.20 -11.22 -9.28
C TYR A 248 2.75 -12.07 -8.08
N ILE A 249 3.61 -12.17 -7.07
CA ILE A 249 3.35 -12.98 -5.88
C ILE A 249 3.47 -12.09 -4.65
N GLN A 250 2.37 -11.95 -3.92
CA GLN A 250 2.40 -11.47 -2.55
C GLN A 250 2.77 -12.66 -1.66
N TYR A 251 4.06 -12.82 -1.38
CA TYR A 251 4.57 -13.91 -0.56
C TYR A 251 4.14 -13.73 0.90
N SER A 252 3.46 -14.74 1.47
CA SER A 252 2.90 -14.69 2.83
C SER A 252 3.77 -15.45 3.82
N PHE A 253 3.98 -14.90 5.01
CA PHE A 253 4.73 -15.55 6.09
C PHE A 253 3.82 -16.28 7.10
N ARG A 254 2.54 -16.51 6.77
CA ARG A 254 1.54 -17.18 7.64
C ARG A 254 2.00 -18.62 8.01
N HIS A 255 1.71 -19.04 9.25
CA HIS A 255 1.97 -20.37 9.86
C HIS A 255 3.40 -20.84 10.18
N ASP A 256 4.47 -20.49 9.46
CA ASP A 256 5.83 -20.73 9.97
C ASP A 256 6.36 -19.44 10.55
N TYR A 257 6.00 -19.33 11.82
CA TYR A 257 6.13 -18.15 12.59
C TYR A 257 6.72 -18.46 14.03
N THR A 258 7.58 -19.47 14.35
CA THR A 258 8.13 -19.73 15.76
C THR A 258 9.53 -19.28 16.38
N ASP A 259 10.24 -18.21 16.01
CA ASP A 259 11.61 -17.77 16.36
C ASP A 259 11.78 -16.26 15.91
N ILE A 260 12.80 -15.49 16.29
CA ILE A 260 13.05 -14.11 15.75
C ILE A 260 14.18 -14.13 14.70
N GLN A 261 14.90 -15.24 14.67
CA GLN A 261 15.83 -15.74 13.67
C GLN A 261 15.12 -16.44 12.49
N LYS A 262 13.79 -16.51 12.49
CA LYS A 262 12.98 -16.27 11.29
C LYS A 262 11.83 -15.32 11.75
N VAL A 263 10.99 -14.73 10.90
CA VAL A 263 9.98 -13.71 11.31
C VAL A 263 8.75 -14.35 11.89
N ILE A 264 9.04 -14.80 13.10
CA ILE A 264 8.47 -15.97 13.64
C ILE A 264 7.92 -15.68 15.09
N ASN A 265 6.82 -14.88 15.25
CA ASN A 265 5.70 -15.10 16.23
C ASN A 265 4.25 -14.43 16.00
N GLN A 266 3.87 -13.93 14.79
CA GLN A 266 2.54 -14.06 14.07
C GLN A 266 2.41 -12.89 13.08
N ALA A 267 1.84 -13.10 11.88
CA ALA A 267 1.23 -12.00 11.12
C ALA A 267 0.30 -12.51 10.01
N ASP A 268 -0.80 -13.09 10.45
CA ASP A 268 -2.07 -12.97 9.76
C ASP A 268 -3.09 -12.64 10.85
N GLU A 269 -3.85 -11.57 10.67
CA GLU A 269 -4.82 -11.11 11.67
C GLU A 269 -4.16 -10.94 13.07
N PRO A 270 -3.05 -10.20 13.21
CA PRO A 270 -2.37 -10.01 14.51
C PRO A 270 -3.23 -9.29 15.55
N ASP A 271 -4.33 -8.68 15.11
CA ASP A 271 -5.40 -8.13 15.93
C ASP A 271 -6.36 -9.18 16.49
N GLY A 272 -6.31 -10.41 15.97
CA GLY A 272 -7.16 -11.54 16.32
C GLY A 272 -8.65 -11.22 16.21
N GLU A 273 -9.48 -12.08 16.83
CA GLU A 273 -10.92 -11.81 16.98
C GLU A 273 -11.20 -10.65 17.97
N LYS A 274 -10.22 -10.31 18.83
CA LYS A 274 -10.33 -9.29 19.88
C LYS A 274 -9.03 -8.51 20.02
N TRP A 275 -9.11 -7.23 19.68
CA TRP A 275 -8.00 -6.29 19.76
C TRP A 275 -7.42 -6.16 21.18
N THR A 276 -6.13 -6.44 21.33
CA THR A 276 -5.33 -6.08 22.51
C THR A 276 -4.09 -5.31 22.05
N TYR A 277 -3.82 -4.15 22.65
CA TYR A 277 -2.73 -3.20 22.32
C TYR A 277 -1.29 -3.73 22.49
N SER A 278 -1.02 -5.02 22.31
CA SER A 278 0.12 -5.69 22.96
C SER A 278 1.18 -6.29 22.04
N SER A 279 1.17 -6.06 20.72
CA SER A 279 2.17 -6.71 19.85
C SER A 279 3.14 -5.70 19.21
N SER A 280 4.28 -5.46 19.87
CA SER A 280 5.45 -4.80 19.26
C SER A 280 6.09 -5.64 18.15
N ALA A 281 5.80 -6.95 18.13
CA ALA A 281 6.40 -7.91 17.19
C ALA A 281 6.11 -7.58 15.72
N VAL A 282 4.95 -7.00 15.41
CA VAL A 282 4.60 -6.60 14.04
C VAL A 282 5.50 -5.46 13.55
N PHE A 283 5.79 -4.49 14.41
CA PHE A 283 6.73 -3.40 14.11
C PHE A 283 8.16 -3.92 13.97
N GLU A 284 8.59 -4.80 14.87
CA GLU A 284 9.91 -5.42 14.80
C GLU A 284 10.09 -6.25 13.52
N ALA A 285 9.06 -7.00 13.10
CA ALA A 285 9.06 -7.75 11.85
C ALA A 285 9.16 -6.81 10.64
N TYR A 286 8.38 -5.73 10.60
CA TYR A 286 8.46 -4.73 9.55
C TYR A 286 9.86 -4.15 9.42
N ASP A 287 10.47 -3.72 10.53
CA ASP A 287 11.81 -3.14 10.56
C ASP A 287 12.88 -4.14 10.08
N VAL A 288 12.80 -5.40 10.53
CA VAL A 288 13.73 -6.47 10.11
C VAL A 288 13.60 -6.77 8.62
N ILE A 289 12.38 -6.94 8.11
CA ILE A 289 12.15 -7.20 6.69
C ILE A 289 12.62 -6.02 5.86
N LYS A 290 12.27 -4.77 6.21
CA LYS A 290 12.72 -3.58 5.48
C LYS A 290 14.23 -3.42 5.45
N LYS A 291 14.90 -3.77 6.53
CA LYS A 291 16.37 -3.73 6.60
C LYS A 291 17.02 -4.77 5.68
N MET A 292 16.41 -5.94 5.53
CA MET A 292 16.91 -7.00 4.66
C MET A 292 16.56 -6.76 3.19
N ASP A 293 15.35 -6.25 2.93
CA ASP A 293 14.80 -6.05 1.60
C ASP A 293 13.98 -4.75 1.51
N PRO A 294 14.64 -3.61 1.28
CA PRO A 294 13.95 -2.34 1.12
C PRO A 294 13.27 -2.19 -0.26
N TYR A 295 13.46 -3.16 -1.19
CA TYR A 295 13.00 -3.06 -2.58
C TYR A 295 11.55 -3.45 -2.80
N HIS A 296 10.94 -4.11 -1.81
CA HIS A 296 9.57 -4.60 -1.88
C HIS A 296 8.71 -3.99 -0.76
N PRO A 297 7.42 -3.73 -1.03
CA PRO A 297 6.49 -3.31 -0.01
C PRO A 297 6.11 -4.48 0.88
N ILE A 298 5.86 -4.18 2.14
CA ILE A 298 5.33 -5.13 3.13
C ILE A 298 3.84 -4.88 3.25
N SER A 299 3.06 -5.97 3.24
CA SER A 299 1.62 -5.93 3.45
C SER A 299 1.28 -6.60 4.78
N LEU A 300 0.25 -6.08 5.45
CA LEU A 300 -0.28 -6.64 6.69
C LEU A 300 -1.79 -6.83 6.56
N THR A 301 -2.24 -8.07 6.72
CA THR A 301 -3.67 -8.43 6.73
C THR A 301 -4.22 -8.31 8.15
N LEU A 302 -5.32 -7.59 8.33
CA LEU A 302 -6.01 -7.34 9.60
C LEU A 302 -7.46 -7.81 9.53
N ASN A 303 -8.01 -8.34 10.63
CA ASN A 303 -9.41 -8.82 10.67
C ASN A 303 -10.31 -7.91 11.55
N CYS A 304 -9.73 -7.20 12.50
CA CYS A 304 -10.45 -6.31 13.41
C CYS A 304 -10.62 -4.90 12.80
N LYS A 305 -11.87 -4.47 12.66
CA LYS A 305 -12.26 -3.15 12.12
C LYS A 305 -11.60 -1.94 12.81
N TYR A 306 -11.10 -2.09 14.05
CA TYR A 306 -10.63 -0.96 14.88
C TYR A 306 -9.11 -0.93 15.11
N SER A 307 -8.34 -1.86 14.54
CA SER A 307 -6.89 -1.99 14.75
C SER A 307 -6.04 -1.28 13.69
N SER A 308 -6.61 -0.97 12.52
CA SER A 308 -5.85 -0.55 11.33
C SER A 308 -4.98 0.69 11.54
N ALA A 309 -5.50 1.71 12.23
CA ALA A 309 -4.75 2.93 12.53
C ALA A 309 -3.53 2.65 13.41
N PHE A 310 -3.61 1.69 14.33
CA PHE A 310 -2.49 1.33 15.20
C PHE A 310 -1.35 0.67 14.40
N TYR A 311 -1.66 -0.11 13.37
CA TYR A 311 -0.65 -0.81 12.56
C TYR A 311 -0.22 -0.07 11.29
N ALA A 312 -0.75 1.12 11.02
CA ALA A 312 -0.42 1.87 9.82
C ALA A 312 1.08 2.15 9.68
N ASP A 313 1.81 2.26 10.79
CA ASP A 313 3.27 2.46 10.80
C ASP A 313 4.09 1.15 10.69
N ALA A 314 3.43 -0.01 10.75
CA ALA A 314 4.06 -1.34 10.68
C ALA A 314 3.81 -2.04 9.34
N THR A 315 3.38 -1.31 8.32
CA THR A 315 3.13 -1.85 6.98
C THR A 315 3.24 -0.76 5.92
N ASP A 316 3.48 -1.16 4.67
CA ASP A 316 3.34 -0.25 3.54
C ASP A 316 1.96 -0.36 2.85
N ILE A 317 1.30 -1.52 3.01
CA ILE A 317 -0.01 -1.85 2.44
C ILE A 317 -0.87 -2.48 3.53
N LEU A 318 -2.06 -1.94 3.78
CA LEU A 318 -3.03 -2.55 4.68
C LEU A 318 -3.98 -3.45 3.87
N GLY A 319 -3.97 -4.75 4.17
CA GLY A 319 -4.97 -5.71 3.72
C GLY A 319 -6.10 -5.81 4.75
N ILE A 320 -7.34 -5.80 4.27
CA ILE A 320 -8.57 -5.98 5.06
C ILE A 320 -9.37 -7.10 4.41
#